data_AF-A0A7W1K5W8-F1
#
_entry.id   AF-A0A7W1K5W8-F1
#
_cell.length_a   1.000
_cell.length_b   1.000
_cell.length_c   1.000
_cell.angle_alpha   90.00
_cell.angle_beta   90.00
_cell.angle_gamma   90.00
#
_symmetry.space_group_name_H-M   'P 1'
#
loop_
_entity.id
_entity.type
_entity.pdbx_description
1 polymer ?
#
loop_
_entity_poly.entity_id
_entity_poly.type
_entity_poly.pdbx_seq_one_letter_code
_entity_poly.pdbx_strand_id
1 'polypeptide(L)' 'AEVATAMRVSNMTVYRLIRSGELPALRVGKGYRIFEADLERFLEGRSVHVEGG' A
#
# COMPACT_ATOMS: atom_id res chain seq x y z
N ALA A 1 10.68 2.42 0.33
CA ALA A 1 11.05 1.00 0.20
C ALA A 1 10.36 0.15 1.28
N GLU A 2 10.30 0.60 2.53
CA GLU A 2 9.63 -0.10 3.65
C GLU A 2 8.23 -0.65 3.31
N VAL A 3 7.33 0.21 2.80
CA VAL A 3 5.97 -0.20 2.39
C VAL A 3 5.97 -1.26 1.28
N ALA A 4 6.81 -1.10 0.26
CA ALA A 4 6.90 -2.04 -0.86
C ALA A 4 7.38 -3.42 -0.38
N THR A 5 8.35 -3.43 0.55
CA THR A 5 8.82 -4.65 1.22
C THR A 5 7.72 -5.30 2.06
N ALA A 6 7.01 -4.52 2.88
CA ALA A 6 5.90 -5.01 3.71
C ALA A 6 4.78 -5.64 2.87
N MET A 7 4.46 -5.03 1.73
CA MET A 7 3.45 -5.50 0.79
C MET A 7 3.95 -6.61 -0.15
N ARG A 8 5.25 -6.92 -0.16
CA ARG A 8 5.91 -7.82 -1.13
C ARG A 8 5.65 -7.45 -2.59
N VAL A 9 5.66 -6.16 -2.90
CA VAL A 9 5.48 -5.64 -4.26
C VAL A 9 6.64 -4.72 -4.67
N SER A 10 6.73 -4.37 -5.94
CA SER A 10 7.70 -3.39 -6.42
C SER A 10 7.33 -1.96 -5.96
N ASN A 11 8.34 -1.08 -5.84
CA ASN A 11 8.08 0.36 -5.61
C ASN A 11 7.20 0.97 -6.72
N MET A 12 7.28 0.45 -7.95
CA MET A 12 6.43 0.87 -9.06
C MET A 12 4.97 0.50 -8.83
N THR A 13 4.71 -0.67 -8.24
CA THR A 13 3.36 -1.10 -7.84
C THR A 13 2.81 -0.15 -6.78
N VAL A 14 3.56 0.13 -5.72
CA VAL A 14 3.15 1.11 -4.70
C VAL A 14 2.86 2.47 -5.34
N TYR A 15 3.74 2.95 -6.22
CA TYR A 15 3.54 4.21 -6.93
C TYR A 15 2.26 4.23 -7.77
N ARG A 16 1.96 3.15 -8.50
CA ARG A 16 0.73 3.02 -9.30
C ARG A 16 -0.53 3.02 -8.43
N LEU A 17 -0.47 2.37 -7.26
CA LEU A 17 -1.58 2.35 -6.29
C LEU A 17 -1.86 3.74 -5.73
N ILE A 18 -0.82 4.50 -5.43
CA ILE A 18 -0.95 5.91 -5.01
C ILE A 18 -1.54 6.74 -6.16
N ARG A 19 -1.01 6.58 -7.39
CA ARG A 19 -1.42 7.36 -8.56
C ARG A 19 -2.87 7.08 -8.99
N SER A 20 -3.35 5.85 -8.78
CA SER A 20 -4.74 5.44 -9.04
C SER A 20 -5.71 5.84 -7.93
N GLY A 21 -5.20 6.27 -6.77
CA GLY A 21 -6.01 6.59 -5.59
C GLY A 21 -6.43 5.38 -4.77
N GLU A 22 -5.97 4.17 -5.13
CA GLU A 22 -6.27 2.95 -4.40
C GLU A 22 -5.52 2.87 -3.06
N LEU A 23 -4.36 3.51 -2.94
CA LEU A 23 -3.58 3.59 -1.69
C LEU A 23 -3.40 5.05 -1.27
N PRO A 24 -4.04 5.49 -0.16
CA PRO A 24 -3.87 6.83 0.38
C PRO A 24 -2.40 7.13 0.70
N ALA A 25 -1.93 8.31 0.31
CA ALA A 25 -0.58 8.75 0.62
C ALA A 25 -0.47 10.28 0.69
N LEU A 26 0.40 10.76 1.59
CA LEU A 26 0.76 12.16 1.73
C LEU A 26 2.02 12.46 0.92
N ARG A 27 1.98 13.49 0.07
CA ARG A 27 3.17 13.97 -0.65
C ARG A 27 4.06 14.78 0.31
N VAL A 28 5.31 14.35 0.48
CA VAL A 28 6.30 15.05 1.29
C VAL A 28 7.55 15.28 0.45
N GLY A 29 7.73 16.52 0.00
CA GLY A 29 8.78 16.90 -0.95
C GLY A 29 8.71 16.05 -2.23
N LYS A 30 9.79 15.32 -2.51
CA LYS A 30 9.90 14.45 -3.70
C LYS A 30 9.33 13.04 -3.49
N GLY A 31 8.95 12.69 -2.26
CA GLY A 31 8.47 11.35 -1.91
C GLY A 31 7.01 11.32 -1.46
N TYR A 32 6.55 10.12 -1.13
CA TYR A 32 5.25 9.86 -0.51
C TYR A 32 5.46 9.23 0.86
N ARG A 33 4.57 9.56 1.79
CA ARG A 33 4.41 8.87 3.08
C ARG A 33 3.03 8.22 3.10
N ILE A 34 2.97 7.03 3.66
CA ILE A 34 1.74 6.26 3.82
C ILE A 34 1.60 6.05 5.32
N PHE A 35 0.41 6.31 5.86
CA PHE A 35 0.14 6.01 7.26
C PHE A 35 -0.05 4.51 7.41
N GLU A 36 0.42 3.95 8.52
CA GLU A 36 0.31 2.52 8.81
C GLU A 36 -1.15 2.04 8.76
N ALA A 37 -2.08 2.80 9.34
CA ALA A 37 -3.51 2.50 9.30
C ALA A 37 -4.09 2.45 7.87
N ASP A 38 -3.63 3.31 6.96
CA ASP A 38 -4.07 3.29 5.56
C ASP A 38 -3.53 2.06 4.83
N LEU A 39 -2.30 1.66 5.15
CA LEU A 39 -1.68 0.45 4.61
C LEU A 39 -2.37 -0.81 5.13
N GLU A 40 -2.66 -0.88 6.42
CA GLU A 40 -3.38 -1.99 7.05
C GLU A 40 -4.77 -2.14 6.43
N ARG A 41 -5.56 -1.06 6.39
CA ARG A 41 -6.88 -1.05 5.74
C ARG A 41 -6.83 -1.49 4.28
N PHE A 42 -5.80 -1.07 3.55
CA PHE A 42 -5.59 -1.48 2.17
C PHE A 42 -5.33 -2.99 2.04
N LEU A 43 -4.55 -3.56 2.96
CA LEU A 43 -4.23 -4.99 2.98
C LEU A 43 -5.45 -5.82 3.38
N GLU A 44 -6.22 -5.39 4.39
CA GLU A 44 -7.49 -6.03 4.79
C GLU A 44 -8.52 -6.05 3.66
N GLY A 45 -8.65 -4.96 2.92
CA GLY A 45 -9.57 -4.87 1.78
C GLY A 45 -9.15 -5.73 0.57
N ARG A 46 -7.88 -6.18 0.52
CA ARG A 46 -7.34 -7.03 -0.55
C ARG A 46 -7.05 -8.45 -0.15
N SER A 47 -7.01 -8.77 1.15
CA SER A 47 -7.04 -10.14 1.58
C SER A 47 -8.36 -10.73 1.08
N VAL A 48 -8.28 -11.48 -0.02
CA VAL A 48 -9.18 -12.62 -0.19
C VAL A 48 -9.05 -13.37 1.11
N HIS A 49 -10.11 -13.32 1.92
CA HIS A 49 -10.19 -14.14 3.11
C HIS A 49 -9.95 -15.57 2.62
N VAL A 50 -8.77 -16.11 2.88
CA VAL A 50 -8.51 -17.52 2.62
C VAL A 50 -9.26 -18.23 3.73
N GLU A 51 -10.57 -18.40 3.56
CA GLU A 51 -11.29 -19.45 4.27
C GLU A 51 -10.74 -20.77 3.70
N GLY A 52 -9.84 -21.41 4.45
CA GLY A 52 -9.35 -22.73 4.08
C GLY A 52 -8.04 -23.09 4.75
N GLY A 53 -8.13 -23.77 5.90
CA GLY A 53 -7.03 -24.47 6.55
C GLY A 53 -7.17 -24.55 8.06
#